data_AF-S3BWC9-F1
#
_entry.id   AF-S3BWC9-F1
#
_cell.length_a   1.000
_cell.length_b   1.000
_cell.length_c   1.000
_cell.angle_alpha   90.00
_cell.angle_beta   90.00
_cell.angle_gamma   90.00
#
_symmetry.space_group_name_H-M   'P 1'
#
loop_
_entity.id
_entity.type
_entity.pdbx_description
1 polymer ?
#
loop_
_entity_poly.entity_id
_entity_poly.type
_entity_poly.pdbx_seq_one_letter_code
_entity_poly.pdbx_strand_id
1 'polypeptide(L)'
;MARPRKKPLFQLNERDPLRCLIAALRPSRDSVSLSGQQIEAAGFEQARLESLERSNLIRSDSIDMTTDCSRCERQCMGLSVMKTKGGTLGFACPYFPSVGWIDVKSKQIERKRFLRSDLIRWLVHLFGCQPIYFIEEPELPAGCYRLGIVLVEEKRLQLFLQFDRKRGWWLKCAENDMALQDLLRYNGSEYVVDPDLKEMLLWADDSDEPSIARAARLLEEVDWRKSHKDEYPGPVYEQIAKENGMKKTTLEGILKKARSDKTTLDLKRIYRQKRLEREKTKLST
;
A
#
# COMPACT_ATOMS: atom_id res chain seq x y z
N MET A 1 36.46 -3.12 9.84
CA MET A 1 35.04 -2.82 10.12
C MET A 1 34.24 -4.09 9.86
N ALA A 2 33.58 -4.66 10.88
CA ALA A 2 32.80 -5.89 10.70
C ALA A 2 31.58 -5.59 9.82
N ARG A 3 31.37 -6.37 8.74
CA ARG A 3 30.15 -6.29 7.93
C ARG A 3 28.94 -6.52 8.86
N PRO A 4 27.88 -5.68 8.80
CA PRO A 4 26.66 -5.95 9.54
C PRO A 4 26.14 -7.34 9.19
N ARG A 5 25.82 -8.16 10.19
CA ARG A 5 25.18 -9.47 9.95
C ARG A 5 23.88 -9.22 9.20
N LYS A 6 23.68 -9.90 8.05
CA LYS A 6 22.39 -9.89 7.34
C LYS A 6 21.30 -10.31 8.32
N LYS A 7 20.26 -9.50 8.48
CA LYS A 7 19.10 -9.87 9.29
C LYS A 7 18.48 -11.15 8.71
N PRO A 8 18.01 -12.09 9.55
CA PRO A 8 17.30 -13.26 9.07
C PRO A 8 16.02 -12.85 8.34
N LEU A 9 15.61 -13.59 7.32
CA LEU A 9 14.34 -13.38 6.61
C LEU A 9 13.42 -14.56 6.89
N PHE A 10 12.40 -14.34 7.72
CA PHE A 10 11.42 -15.36 8.08
C PHE A 10 10.23 -15.32 7.13
N GLN A 11 9.84 -16.49 6.61
CA GLN A 11 8.61 -16.64 5.83
C GLN A 11 7.37 -16.36 6.67
N LEU A 12 6.31 -15.88 6.02
CA LEU A 12 5.02 -15.64 6.68
C LEU A 12 4.23 -16.95 6.75
N ASN A 13 4.27 -17.61 7.91
CA ASN A 13 3.48 -18.83 8.14
C ASN A 13 1.97 -18.51 8.23
N GLU A 14 1.14 -19.55 8.31
CA GLU A 14 -0.33 -19.41 8.31
C GLU A 14 -0.89 -18.67 9.54
N ARG A 15 -0.10 -18.48 10.59
CA ARG A 15 -0.47 -17.71 11.78
C ARG A 15 0.14 -16.31 11.79
N ASP A 16 0.86 -15.91 10.76
CA ASP A 16 1.40 -14.56 10.67
C ASP A 16 0.25 -13.54 10.50
N PRO A 17 0.20 -12.47 11.33
CA PRO A 17 -0.91 -11.54 11.30
C PRO A 17 -1.05 -10.82 9.96
N LEU A 18 0.05 -10.48 9.28
CA LEU A 18 -0.01 -9.82 7.97
C LEU A 18 -0.60 -10.75 6.92
N ARG A 19 -0.14 -12.01 6.89
CA ARG A 19 -0.67 -13.02 5.96
C ARG A 19 -2.17 -13.25 6.17
N CYS A 20 -2.62 -13.41 7.42
CA CYS A 20 -4.03 -13.56 7.75
C CYS A 20 -4.87 -12.36 7.30
N LEU A 21 -4.38 -11.14 7.55
CA LEU A 21 -5.07 -9.91 7.17
C LEU A 21 -5.16 -9.72 5.66
N ILE A 22 -4.09 -10.00 4.92
CA ILE A 22 -4.08 -9.97 3.44
C ILE A 22 -5.09 -11.00 2.89
N ALA A 23 -5.12 -12.21 3.45
CA ALA A 23 -6.05 -13.25 3.01
C ALA A 23 -7.52 -12.90 3.29
N ALA A 24 -7.78 -12.22 4.42
CA ALA A 24 -9.13 -11.77 4.80
C ALA A 24 -9.60 -10.55 3.98
N LEU A 25 -8.67 -9.74 3.46
CA LEU A 25 -8.98 -8.60 2.61
C LEU A 25 -9.40 -9.09 1.22
N ARG A 26 -10.63 -8.76 0.80
CA ARG A 26 -11.18 -9.11 -0.53
C ARG A 26 -11.42 -7.82 -1.33
N PRO A 27 -11.50 -7.86 -2.67
CA PRO A 27 -11.78 -6.67 -3.48
C PRO A 27 -13.07 -5.94 -3.11
N SER A 28 -14.08 -6.67 -2.63
CA SER A 28 -15.38 -6.12 -2.19
C SER A 28 -15.35 -5.52 -0.78
N ARG A 29 -14.25 -5.64 -0.04
CA ARG A 29 -14.11 -5.13 1.32
C ARG A 29 -12.93 -4.16 1.37
N ASP A 30 -13.19 -2.91 1.72
CA ASP A 30 -12.14 -1.91 1.88
C ASP A 30 -11.30 -2.11 3.14
N SER A 31 -11.83 -2.87 4.11
CA SER A 31 -11.17 -3.06 5.40
C SER A 31 -11.52 -4.38 6.07
N VAL A 32 -10.60 -4.83 6.93
CA VAL A 32 -10.79 -5.90 7.91
C VAL A 32 -10.74 -5.28 9.29
N SER A 33 -11.73 -5.58 10.13
CA SER A 33 -11.75 -5.17 11.54
C SER A 33 -11.60 -6.41 12.42
N LEU A 34 -10.72 -6.32 13.42
CA LEU A 34 -10.43 -7.38 14.38
C LEU A 34 -10.71 -6.87 15.78
N SER A 35 -11.45 -7.62 16.61
CA SER A 35 -11.46 -7.35 18.05
C SER A 35 -10.15 -7.79 18.71
N GLY A 36 -9.85 -7.20 19.87
CA GLY A 36 -8.78 -7.70 20.75
C GLY A 36 -8.94 -9.19 21.08
N GLN A 37 -10.17 -9.68 21.28
CA GLN A 37 -10.42 -11.12 21.47
C GLN A 37 -10.03 -11.98 20.27
N GLN A 38 -10.32 -11.54 19.05
CA GLN A 38 -9.92 -12.28 17.84
C GLN A 38 -8.39 -12.31 17.69
N ILE A 39 -7.71 -11.23 18.04
CA ILE A 39 -6.25 -11.14 18.03
C ILE A 39 -5.64 -12.12 19.03
N GLU A 40 -6.18 -12.16 20.26
CA GLU A 40 -5.72 -13.10 21.29
C GLU A 40 -5.99 -14.56 20.89
N ALA A 41 -7.20 -14.85 20.40
CA ALA A 41 -7.58 -16.20 19.98
C ALA A 41 -6.75 -16.70 18.78
N ALA A 42 -6.35 -15.80 17.87
CA ALA A 42 -5.46 -16.14 16.76
C ALA A 42 -4.01 -16.41 17.21
N GLY A 43 -3.63 -16.01 18.43
CA GLY A 43 -2.30 -16.22 18.98
C GLY A 43 -1.22 -15.44 18.23
N PHE A 44 -1.54 -14.24 17.74
CA PHE A 44 -0.57 -13.41 17.02
C PHE A 44 0.59 -12.96 17.92
N GLU A 45 1.81 -13.08 17.40
CA GLU A 45 3.00 -12.62 18.10
C GLU A 45 2.96 -11.10 18.32
N GLN A 46 3.12 -10.67 19.57
CA GLN A 46 3.05 -9.25 19.96
C GLN A 46 4.01 -8.37 19.15
N ALA A 47 5.27 -8.80 18.95
CA ALA A 47 6.26 -8.05 18.20
C ALA A 47 5.85 -7.80 16.73
N ARG A 48 5.10 -8.74 16.13
CA ARG A 48 4.59 -8.61 14.76
C ARG A 48 3.42 -7.64 14.69
N LEU A 49 2.51 -7.70 15.66
CA LEU A 49 1.42 -6.72 15.76
C LEU A 49 1.96 -5.30 15.92
N GLU A 50 2.92 -5.10 16.82
CA GLU A 50 3.58 -3.81 17.01
C GLU A 50 4.31 -3.33 15.74
N SER A 51 4.87 -4.25 14.96
CA SER A 51 5.45 -3.92 13.65
C SER A 51 4.39 -3.43 12.65
N LEU A 52 3.21 -4.06 12.62
CA LEU A 52 2.10 -3.63 11.77
C LEU A 52 1.56 -2.25 12.16
N GLU A 53 1.48 -1.97 13.45
CA GLU A 53 1.07 -0.66 13.97
C GLU A 53 2.11 0.42 13.62
N ARG A 54 3.40 0.16 13.86
CA ARG A 54 4.47 1.09 13.48
C ARG A 54 4.51 1.38 11.98
N SER A 55 4.15 0.39 11.16
CA SER A 55 4.05 0.53 9.71
C SER A 55 2.73 1.15 9.24
N ASN A 56 1.86 1.56 10.17
CA ASN A 56 0.52 2.10 9.93
C ASN A 56 -0.40 1.18 9.09
N LEU A 57 -0.11 -0.13 9.08
CA LEU A 57 -0.92 -1.14 8.42
C LEU A 57 -2.17 -1.50 9.25
N ILE A 58 -2.00 -1.53 10.58
CA ILE A 58 -3.10 -1.67 11.53
C ILE A 58 -3.19 -0.40 12.35
N ARG A 59 -4.42 0.05 12.62
CA ARG A 59 -4.69 1.18 13.50
C ARG A 59 -5.78 0.82 14.50
N SER A 60 -5.73 1.45 15.66
CA SER A 60 -6.89 1.45 16.57
C SER A 60 -8.07 2.11 15.84
N ASP A 61 -9.21 1.43 15.87
CA ASP A 61 -10.46 1.88 15.25
C ASP A 61 -11.44 2.35 16.33
N SER A 62 -12.66 2.73 15.93
CA SER A 62 -13.74 3.05 16.86
C SER A 62 -13.97 1.91 17.86
N ILE A 63 -14.28 2.29 19.10
CA ILE A 63 -14.72 1.36 20.12
C ILE A 63 -16.14 0.96 19.76
N ASP A 64 -16.33 -0.32 19.47
CA ASP A 64 -17.65 -0.88 19.24
C ASP A 64 -18.30 -1.13 20.61
N MET A 65 -19.09 -0.16 21.08
CA MET A 65 -19.81 -0.24 22.36
C MET A 65 -21.00 -1.20 22.28
N THR A 66 -20.85 -2.32 21.56
CA THR A 66 -21.82 -3.39 21.48
C THR A 66 -21.15 -4.73 21.76
N THR A 67 -21.86 -5.64 22.41
CA THR A 67 -21.35 -6.98 22.73
C THR A 67 -22.46 -8.01 22.81
N ASP A 68 -22.10 -9.28 22.78
CA ASP A 68 -23.05 -10.38 22.89
C ASP A 68 -23.09 -10.90 24.33
N CYS A 69 -24.28 -11.27 24.81
CA CYS A 69 -24.45 -11.80 26.15
C CYS A 69 -23.98 -13.26 26.22
N SER A 70 -22.88 -13.48 26.93
CA SER A 70 -22.34 -14.83 27.22
C SER A 70 -23.02 -15.53 28.41
N ARG A 71 -23.91 -14.85 29.13
CA ARG A 71 -24.50 -15.32 30.40
C ARG A 71 -25.93 -15.80 30.30
N CYS A 72 -26.59 -15.65 29.15
CA CYS A 72 -27.95 -16.13 28.95
C CYS A 72 -28.02 -17.13 27.79
N GLU A 73 -28.85 -18.15 27.93
CA GLU A 73 -29.06 -19.19 26.89
C GLU A 73 -29.72 -18.63 25.62
N ARG A 74 -30.25 -17.41 25.67
CA ARG A 74 -30.94 -16.75 24.55
C ARG A 74 -30.03 -16.09 23.50
N GLN A 75 -28.70 -16.24 23.61
CA GLN A 75 -27.72 -15.71 22.64
C GLN A 75 -28.00 -14.24 22.24
N CYS A 76 -28.17 -13.35 23.23
CA CYS A 76 -28.47 -11.95 22.93
C CYS A 76 -27.28 -11.32 22.21
N MET A 77 -27.51 -10.76 21.03
CA MET A 77 -26.46 -10.13 20.21
C MET A 77 -26.60 -8.61 20.19
N GLY A 78 -25.48 -7.89 20.05
CA GLY A 78 -25.47 -6.44 19.81
C GLY A 78 -25.98 -5.58 20.98
N LEU A 79 -25.79 -6.02 22.22
CA LEU A 79 -26.18 -5.26 23.41
C LEU A 79 -25.27 -4.06 23.63
N SER A 80 -25.86 -2.89 23.90
CA SER A 80 -25.11 -1.67 24.18
C SER A 80 -24.33 -1.78 25.49
N VAL A 81 -23.01 -1.56 25.39
CA VAL A 81 -22.11 -1.47 26.52
C VAL A 81 -22.19 -0.07 27.11
N MET A 82 -22.31 0.02 28.43
CA MET A 82 -22.34 1.24 29.21
C MET A 82 -21.06 1.37 30.04
N LYS A 83 -20.68 2.61 30.35
CA LYS A 83 -19.53 2.92 31.23
C LYS A 83 -20.05 3.47 32.56
N THR A 84 -19.70 2.83 33.67
CA THR A 84 -20.06 3.33 35.01
C THR A 84 -19.22 4.54 35.39
N LYS A 85 -19.64 5.28 36.44
CA LYS A 85 -18.88 6.43 36.98
C LYS A 85 -17.46 6.05 37.44
N GLY A 86 -17.23 4.79 37.80
CA GLY A 86 -15.91 4.25 38.17
C GLY A 86 -15.05 3.80 36.98
N GLY A 87 -15.55 3.92 35.75
CA GLY A 87 -14.82 3.56 34.53
C GLY A 87 -15.00 2.12 34.04
N THR A 88 -15.70 1.27 34.81
CA THR A 88 -16.01 -0.11 34.43
C THR A 88 -16.98 -0.15 33.25
N LEU A 89 -16.66 -0.98 32.25
CA LEU A 89 -17.49 -1.22 31.08
C LEU A 89 -18.34 -2.47 31.30
N GLY A 90 -19.59 -2.43 30.86
CA GLY A 90 -20.49 -3.57 31.01
C GLY A 90 -21.91 -3.28 30.56
N PHE A 91 -22.81 -4.22 30.75
CA PHE A 91 -24.22 -4.08 30.39
C PHE A 91 -25.11 -4.83 31.39
N ALA A 92 -26.39 -4.48 31.42
CA ALA A 92 -27.40 -5.25 32.16
C ALA A 92 -28.08 -6.23 31.19
N CYS A 93 -28.22 -7.50 31.58
CA CYS A 93 -28.91 -8.49 30.74
C CYS A 93 -30.41 -8.15 30.65
N PRO A 94 -30.97 -7.94 29.45
CA PRO A 94 -32.38 -7.57 29.31
C PRO A 94 -33.35 -8.71 29.67
N TYR A 95 -32.91 -9.98 29.60
CA TYR A 95 -33.76 -11.15 29.82
C TYR A 95 -33.62 -11.80 31.20
N PHE A 96 -32.51 -11.52 31.90
CA PHE A 96 -32.28 -12.05 33.25
C PHE A 96 -31.78 -10.93 34.16
N PRO A 97 -32.68 -10.05 34.67
CA PRO A 97 -32.30 -8.95 35.55
C PRO A 97 -31.59 -9.39 36.83
N SER A 98 -31.84 -10.64 37.26
CA SER A 98 -31.19 -11.26 38.42
C SER A 98 -29.68 -11.49 38.26
N VAL A 99 -29.18 -11.55 37.02
CA VAL A 99 -27.74 -11.65 36.73
C VAL A 99 -27.02 -10.33 37.04
N GLY A 100 -27.77 -9.22 37.11
CA GLY A 100 -27.22 -7.90 37.42
C GLY A 100 -26.32 -7.37 36.31
N TRP A 101 -25.26 -6.67 36.72
CA TRP A 101 -24.28 -6.05 35.82
C TRP A 101 -23.27 -7.08 35.32
N ILE A 102 -23.06 -7.13 34.01
CA ILE A 102 -22.08 -8.01 33.36
C ILE A 102 -20.92 -7.15 32.87
N ASP A 103 -19.74 -7.38 33.45
CA ASP A 103 -18.52 -6.68 33.06
C ASP A 103 -18.04 -7.09 31.67
N VAL A 104 -17.63 -6.08 30.90
CA VAL A 104 -17.04 -6.21 29.56
C VAL A 104 -15.60 -5.74 29.62
N LYS A 105 -14.67 -6.58 29.20
CA LYS A 105 -13.25 -6.20 29.10
C LYS A 105 -13.04 -5.32 27.88
N SER A 106 -12.17 -4.32 27.98
CA SER A 106 -11.87 -3.39 26.87
C SER A 106 -11.49 -4.13 25.58
N LYS A 107 -10.75 -5.24 25.68
CA LYS A 107 -10.36 -6.09 24.54
C LYS A 107 -11.54 -6.68 23.73
N GLN A 108 -12.75 -6.71 24.30
CA GLN A 108 -13.96 -7.19 23.62
C GLN A 108 -14.55 -6.13 22.69
N ILE A 109 -14.35 -4.85 23.01
CA ILE A 109 -14.92 -3.69 22.30
C ILE A 109 -13.86 -2.90 21.51
N GLU A 110 -12.59 -3.06 21.87
CA GLU A 110 -11.45 -2.52 21.14
C GLU A 110 -11.34 -3.20 19.78
N ARG A 111 -11.36 -2.38 18.73
CA ARG A 111 -11.20 -2.82 17.35
C ARG A 111 -9.88 -2.30 16.80
N LYS A 112 -9.24 -3.15 16.00
CA LYS A 112 -8.09 -2.83 15.18
C LYS A 112 -8.51 -2.97 13.72
N ARG A 113 -8.19 -1.97 12.90
CA ARG A 113 -8.58 -1.94 11.50
C ARG A 113 -7.37 -2.02 10.59
N PHE A 114 -7.51 -2.87 9.57
CA PHE A 114 -6.57 -3.04 8.47
C PHE A 114 -7.24 -2.57 7.19
N LEU A 115 -6.71 -1.51 6.58
CA LEU A 115 -7.28 -0.88 5.39
C LEU A 115 -6.53 -1.30 4.12
N ARG A 116 -7.27 -1.55 3.03
CA ARG A 116 -6.67 -1.77 1.72
C ARG A 116 -5.83 -0.59 1.25
N SER A 117 -6.29 0.63 1.51
CA SER A 117 -5.56 1.86 1.15
C SER A 117 -4.21 1.94 1.88
N ASP A 118 -4.14 1.48 3.13
CA ASP A 118 -2.90 1.48 3.89
C ASP A 118 -1.95 0.38 3.40
N LEU A 119 -2.48 -0.82 3.07
CA LEU A 119 -1.71 -1.87 2.41
C LEU A 119 -1.10 -1.38 1.08
N ILE A 120 -1.91 -0.76 0.21
CA ILE A 120 -1.45 -0.22 -1.07
C ILE A 120 -0.38 0.84 -0.84
N ARG A 121 -0.60 1.80 0.07
CA ARG A 121 0.39 2.86 0.37
C ARG A 121 1.69 2.28 0.92
N TRP A 122 1.59 1.25 1.76
CA TRP A 122 2.74 0.54 2.29
C TRP A 122 3.52 -0.20 1.19
N LEU A 123 2.83 -0.91 0.28
CA LEU A 123 3.48 -1.57 -0.87
C LEU A 123 4.15 -0.56 -1.80
N VAL A 124 3.50 0.57 -2.09
CA VAL A 124 4.09 1.67 -2.88
C VAL A 124 5.41 2.11 -2.29
N HIS A 125 5.47 2.31 -0.97
CA HIS A 125 6.71 2.67 -0.27
C HIS A 125 7.75 1.55 -0.31
N LEU A 126 7.34 0.31 -0.04
CA LEU A 126 8.21 -0.86 0.04
C LEU A 126 8.90 -1.21 -1.28
N PHE A 127 8.22 -0.94 -2.41
CA PHE A 127 8.78 -1.11 -3.75
C PHE A 127 9.43 0.17 -4.30
N GLY A 128 9.32 1.31 -3.61
CA GLY A 128 9.84 2.58 -4.09
C GLY A 128 9.13 3.06 -5.37
N CYS A 129 7.83 2.83 -5.47
CA CYS A 129 7.05 3.13 -6.66
C CYS A 129 6.94 4.64 -6.91
N GLN A 130 7.25 5.08 -8.13
CA GLN A 130 6.96 6.42 -8.62
C GLN A 130 5.52 6.53 -9.13
N PRO A 131 4.87 7.70 -9.03
CA PRO A 131 3.54 7.89 -9.60
C PRO A 131 3.58 7.76 -11.12
N ILE A 132 2.47 7.28 -11.70
CA ILE A 132 2.27 7.30 -13.15
C ILE A 132 1.38 8.49 -13.53
N TYR A 133 1.75 9.16 -14.61
CA TYR A 133 0.94 10.19 -15.24
C TYR A 133 0.33 9.57 -16.51
N PHE A 134 -0.96 9.23 -16.48
CA PHE A 134 -1.72 8.82 -17.68
C PHE A 134 -2.73 9.89 -18.06
N ILE A 135 -3.17 9.92 -19.33
CA ILE A 135 -4.25 10.78 -19.84
C ILE A 135 -5.57 10.46 -19.15
N GLU A 136 -5.93 9.18 -19.20
CA GLU A 136 -7.05 8.55 -18.50
C GLU A 136 -6.45 7.36 -17.73
N GLU A 137 -6.80 7.23 -16.45
CA GLU A 137 -6.51 5.96 -15.78
C GLU A 137 -7.50 4.95 -16.36
N PRO A 138 -7.06 3.93 -17.13
CA PRO A 138 -7.98 2.92 -17.59
C PRO A 138 -8.67 2.33 -16.36
N GLU A 139 -9.99 2.21 -16.41
CA GLU A 139 -10.73 1.53 -15.36
C GLU A 139 -10.16 0.12 -15.21
N LEU A 140 -9.52 -0.10 -14.07
CA LEU A 140 -8.98 -1.41 -13.75
C LEU A 140 -10.12 -2.30 -13.26
N PRO A 141 -10.12 -3.60 -13.61
CA PRO A 141 -11.07 -4.54 -13.04
C PRO A 141 -11.07 -4.49 -11.52
N ALA A 142 -12.22 -4.77 -10.90
CA ALA A 142 -12.32 -4.83 -9.44
C ALA A 142 -11.27 -5.81 -8.87
N GLY A 143 -10.46 -5.34 -7.93
CA GLY A 143 -9.35 -6.13 -7.37
C GLY A 143 -8.01 -5.94 -8.07
N CYS A 144 -7.94 -5.09 -9.10
CA CYS A 144 -6.69 -4.68 -9.74
C CYS A 144 -6.36 -3.24 -9.38
N TYR A 145 -5.18 -3.04 -8.78
CA TYR A 145 -4.66 -1.74 -8.35
C TYR A 145 -3.31 -1.53 -8.98
N ARG A 146 -3.13 -0.40 -9.65
CA ARG A 146 -1.82 0.04 -10.09
C ARG A 146 -1.09 0.68 -8.92
N LEU A 147 0.09 0.16 -8.58
CA LEU A 147 0.91 0.71 -7.49
C LEU A 147 1.79 1.86 -8.00
N GLY A 148 2.37 1.73 -9.20
CA GLY A 148 3.18 2.79 -9.81
C GLY A 148 4.27 2.25 -10.72
N ILE A 149 5.30 3.08 -10.97
CA ILE A 149 6.51 2.68 -11.70
C ILE A 149 7.60 2.26 -10.72
N VAL A 150 8.20 1.10 -10.96
CA VAL A 150 9.45 0.71 -10.33
C VAL A 150 10.59 0.92 -11.34
N LEU A 151 11.68 1.53 -10.85
CA LEU A 151 12.90 1.72 -11.64
C LEU A 151 13.85 0.55 -11.38
N VAL A 152 14.19 -0.16 -12.44
CA VAL A 152 15.14 -1.27 -12.41
C VAL A 152 16.18 -0.98 -13.48
N GLU A 153 17.37 -0.55 -13.06
CA GLU A 153 18.42 -0.09 -13.98
C GLU A 153 17.89 1.04 -14.90
N GLU A 154 17.86 0.81 -16.22
CA GLU A 154 17.35 1.75 -17.23
C GLU A 154 15.86 1.52 -17.57
N LYS A 155 15.21 0.56 -16.89
CA LYS A 155 13.86 0.08 -17.18
C LYS A 155 12.82 0.71 -16.26
N ARG A 156 11.68 1.05 -16.85
CA ARG A 156 10.50 1.59 -16.17
C ARG A 156 9.38 0.58 -16.25
N LEU A 157 9.12 -0.11 -15.15
CA LEU A 157 8.16 -1.21 -15.10
C LEU A 157 6.92 -0.80 -14.29
N GLN A 158 5.74 -1.22 -14.76
CA GLN A 158 4.49 -0.91 -14.08
C GLN A 158 4.15 -2.04 -13.11
N LEU A 159 4.07 -1.72 -11.82
CA LEU A 159 3.71 -2.68 -10.79
C LEU A 159 2.21 -2.61 -10.49
N PHE A 160 1.55 -3.77 -10.53
CA PHE A 160 0.15 -3.93 -10.20
C PHE A 160 -0.02 -4.90 -9.03
N LEU A 161 -0.97 -4.60 -8.15
CA LEU A 161 -1.53 -5.52 -7.16
C LEU A 161 -2.86 -6.04 -7.72
N GLN A 162 -2.96 -7.36 -7.90
CA GLN A 162 -4.12 -8.02 -8.46
C GLN A 162 -4.68 -9.03 -7.47
N PHE A 163 -5.98 -9.27 -7.56
CA PHE A 163 -6.66 -10.29 -6.78
C PHE A 163 -7.23 -11.36 -7.71
N ASP A 164 -6.89 -12.61 -7.43
CA ASP A 164 -7.50 -13.77 -8.04
C ASP A 164 -8.21 -14.61 -6.98
N ARG A 165 -9.36 -15.21 -7.33
CA ARG A 165 -10.13 -16.01 -6.35
C ARG A 165 -9.41 -17.28 -5.92
N LYS A 166 -8.60 -17.88 -6.79
CA LYS A 166 -7.87 -19.12 -6.51
C LYS A 166 -6.53 -18.84 -5.82
N ARG A 167 -5.82 -17.80 -6.25
CA ARG A 167 -4.46 -17.46 -5.80
C ARG A 167 -4.40 -16.40 -4.68
N GLY A 168 -5.47 -15.64 -4.47
CA GLY A 168 -5.48 -14.52 -3.54
C GLY A 168 -4.82 -13.26 -4.14
N TRP A 169 -4.15 -12.47 -3.31
CA TRP A 169 -3.43 -11.27 -3.75
C TRP A 169 -2.06 -11.61 -4.30
N TRP A 170 -1.74 -11.03 -5.46
CA TRP A 170 -0.49 -11.22 -6.17
C TRP A 170 -0.03 -9.90 -6.78
N LEU A 171 1.28 -9.75 -6.94
CA LEU A 171 1.86 -8.65 -7.69
C LEU A 171 2.15 -9.11 -9.11
N LYS A 172 1.92 -8.21 -10.07
CA LYS A 172 2.24 -8.40 -11.48
C LYS A 172 3.09 -7.24 -11.97
N CYS A 173 4.16 -7.55 -12.69
CA CYS A 173 5.09 -6.59 -13.28
C CYS A 173 5.60 -7.18 -14.60
N ALA A 174 5.42 -6.47 -15.72
CA ALA A 174 5.61 -7.04 -17.06
C ALA A 174 4.91 -8.42 -17.20
N GLU A 175 5.66 -9.45 -17.60
CA GLU A 175 5.20 -10.84 -17.71
C GLU A 175 5.32 -11.64 -16.41
N ASN A 176 5.97 -11.06 -15.39
CA ASN A 176 6.24 -11.73 -14.13
C ASN A 176 5.15 -11.50 -13.11
N ASP A 177 4.93 -12.54 -12.30
CA ASP A 177 3.88 -12.53 -11.30
C ASP A 177 4.24 -13.33 -10.07
N MET A 178 3.77 -12.88 -8.90
CA MET A 178 4.12 -13.52 -7.64
C MET A 178 3.08 -13.28 -6.57
N ALA A 179 2.75 -14.33 -5.80
CA ALA A 179 1.83 -14.19 -4.67
C ALA A 179 2.42 -13.25 -3.60
N LEU A 180 1.60 -12.34 -3.09
CA LEU A 180 2.07 -11.31 -2.17
C LEU A 180 2.61 -11.92 -0.86
N GLN A 181 1.97 -12.98 -0.36
CA GLN A 181 2.41 -13.68 0.84
C GLN A 181 3.79 -14.35 0.69
N ASP A 182 4.14 -14.77 -0.53
CA ASP A 182 5.39 -15.48 -0.82
C ASP A 182 6.56 -14.51 -1.00
N LEU A 183 6.26 -13.26 -1.35
CA LEU A 183 7.24 -12.20 -1.55
C LEU A 183 7.61 -11.46 -0.26
N LEU A 184 6.69 -11.42 0.71
CA LEU A 184 6.90 -10.73 1.98
C LEU A 184 7.63 -11.62 3.00
N ARG A 185 8.47 -10.99 3.82
CA ARG A 185 9.24 -11.61 4.90
C ARG A 185 9.16 -10.78 6.15
N TYR A 186 9.41 -11.39 7.30
CA TYR A 186 9.66 -10.67 8.54
C TYR A 186 11.14 -10.75 8.88
N ASN A 187 11.81 -9.62 9.11
CA ASN A 187 13.25 -9.60 9.36
C ASN A 187 13.64 -9.66 10.85
N GLY A 188 12.67 -9.97 11.72
CA GLY A 188 12.80 -9.89 13.19
C GLY A 188 12.39 -8.54 13.78
N SER A 189 12.23 -7.50 12.94
CA SER A 189 11.84 -6.15 13.38
C SER A 189 10.72 -5.51 12.56
N GLU A 190 10.69 -5.79 11.25
CA GLU A 190 9.71 -5.25 10.33
C GLU A 190 9.42 -6.22 9.19
N TYR A 191 8.31 -5.95 8.50
CA TYR A 191 7.95 -6.64 7.27
C TYR A 191 8.73 -6.03 6.10
N VAL A 192 9.41 -6.88 5.35
CA VAL A 192 10.24 -6.51 4.21
C VAL A 192 9.89 -7.36 2.99
N VAL A 193 10.39 -6.97 1.84
CA VAL A 193 10.34 -7.80 0.63
C VAL A 193 11.57 -8.69 0.58
N ASP A 194 11.37 -9.95 0.21
CA ASP A 194 12.45 -10.88 -0.12
C ASP A 194 13.22 -10.36 -1.36
N PRO A 195 14.52 -10.05 -1.24
CA PRO A 195 15.28 -9.38 -2.29
C PRO A 195 15.39 -10.24 -3.56
N ASP A 196 15.54 -11.56 -3.42
CA ASP A 196 15.75 -12.45 -4.56
C ASP A 196 14.44 -12.59 -5.36
N LEU A 197 13.32 -12.72 -4.64
CA LEU A 197 12.00 -12.75 -5.25
C LEU A 197 11.57 -11.40 -5.83
N LYS A 198 12.02 -10.28 -5.23
CA LYS A 198 11.84 -8.95 -5.80
C LYS A 198 12.56 -8.82 -7.14
N GLU A 199 13.80 -9.29 -7.21
CA GLU A 199 14.58 -9.28 -8.45
C GLU A 199 13.88 -10.11 -9.53
N MET A 200 13.37 -11.30 -9.20
CA MET A 200 12.59 -12.11 -10.13
C MET A 200 11.29 -11.43 -10.60
N LEU A 201 10.51 -10.85 -9.68
CA LEU A 201 9.28 -10.14 -10.02
C LEU A 201 9.54 -8.94 -10.94
N LEU A 202 10.65 -8.22 -10.69
CA LEU A 202 11.00 -7.00 -11.39
C LEU A 202 11.93 -7.23 -12.59
N TRP A 203 12.26 -8.49 -12.90
CA TRP A 203 13.00 -8.81 -14.10
C TRP A 203 12.10 -8.57 -15.32
N ALA A 204 12.67 -8.00 -16.37
CA ALA A 204 11.99 -7.78 -17.64
C ALA A 204 13.05 -7.46 -18.70
N ASP A 205 12.82 -7.82 -19.95
CA ASP A 205 13.73 -7.43 -21.04
C ASP A 205 13.58 -5.94 -21.38
N ASP A 206 12.35 -5.43 -21.42
CA ASP A 206 12.01 -4.07 -21.85
C ASP A 206 11.22 -3.28 -20.77
N SER A 207 11.04 -1.98 -21.01
CA SER A 207 10.17 -1.13 -20.18
C SER A 207 8.69 -1.29 -20.53
N ASP A 208 7.82 -1.24 -19.53
CA ASP A 208 6.35 -1.22 -19.70
C ASP A 208 5.81 0.18 -20.04
N GLU A 209 6.65 1.22 -20.03
CA GLU A 209 6.26 2.58 -20.40
C GLU A 209 6.25 2.73 -21.93
N PRO A 210 5.09 3.01 -22.57
CA PRO A 210 5.04 3.22 -24.02
C PRO A 210 5.97 4.34 -24.47
N SER A 211 6.60 4.18 -25.63
CA SER A 211 7.61 5.12 -26.14
C SER A 211 7.10 6.57 -26.24
N ILE A 212 5.86 6.77 -26.71
CA ILE A 212 5.21 8.09 -26.81
C ILE A 212 4.97 8.69 -25.41
N ALA A 213 4.50 7.87 -24.46
CA ALA A 213 4.28 8.30 -23.08
C ALA A 213 5.59 8.71 -22.39
N ARG A 214 6.65 7.91 -22.57
CA ARG A 214 8.00 8.21 -22.09
C ARG A 214 8.52 9.53 -22.66
N ALA A 215 8.40 9.72 -23.97
CA ALA A 215 8.85 10.93 -24.65
C ALA A 215 8.11 12.18 -24.14
N ALA A 216 6.79 12.12 -24.02
CA ALA A 216 5.96 13.22 -23.53
C ALA A 216 6.29 13.59 -22.07
N ARG A 217 6.45 12.58 -21.20
CA ARG A 217 6.82 12.77 -19.79
C ARG A 217 8.20 13.40 -19.65
N LEU A 218 9.19 12.88 -20.36
CA LEU A 218 10.56 13.43 -20.30
C LEU A 218 10.61 14.88 -20.82
N LEU A 219 9.82 15.18 -21.87
CA LEU A 219 9.74 16.53 -22.41
C LEU A 219 9.06 17.49 -21.43
N GLU A 220 7.98 17.05 -20.76
CA GLU A 220 7.32 17.83 -19.73
C GLU A 220 8.23 18.06 -18.52
N GLU A 221 8.96 17.04 -18.06
CA GLU A 221 9.91 17.13 -16.94
C GLU A 221 11.03 18.14 -17.22
N VAL A 222 11.61 18.12 -18.43
CA VAL A 222 12.64 19.09 -18.84
C VAL A 222 12.09 20.50 -18.78
N ASP A 223 10.91 20.73 -19.34
CA ASP A 223 10.32 22.06 -19.39
C ASP A 223 9.88 22.52 -18.00
N TRP A 224 9.39 21.61 -17.15
CA TRP A 224 9.06 21.88 -15.75
C TRP A 224 10.27 22.37 -14.97
N ARG A 225 11.36 21.60 -14.95
CA ARG A 225 12.57 21.95 -14.20
C ARG A 225 13.26 23.19 -14.74
N LYS A 226 13.21 23.42 -16.06
CA LYS A 226 13.69 24.68 -16.65
C LYS A 226 12.89 25.89 -16.18
N SER A 227 11.59 25.73 -15.90
CA SER A 227 10.73 26.78 -15.33
C SER A 227 10.84 26.93 -13.81
N HIS A 228 11.36 25.93 -13.09
CA HIS A 228 11.50 25.92 -11.62
C HIS A 228 12.97 25.77 -11.23
N LYS A 229 13.83 26.66 -11.72
CA LYS A 229 15.29 26.59 -11.49
C LYS A 229 15.67 26.70 -10.02
N ASP A 230 14.85 27.37 -9.23
CA ASP A 230 15.07 27.55 -7.79
C ASP A 230 14.96 26.21 -7.04
N GLU A 231 14.07 25.33 -7.50
CA GLU A 231 13.89 23.97 -6.95
C GLU A 231 14.87 22.96 -7.58
N TYR A 232 15.24 23.18 -8.84
CA TYR A 232 16.10 22.27 -9.61
C TYR A 232 17.33 22.99 -10.17
N PRO A 233 18.28 23.41 -9.31
CA PRO A 233 19.47 24.11 -9.75
C PRO A 233 20.40 23.16 -10.51
N GLY A 234 20.99 23.65 -11.61
CA GLY A 234 22.02 22.93 -12.36
C GLY A 234 21.58 22.33 -13.71
N PRO A 235 22.34 21.34 -14.25
CA PRO A 235 22.13 20.84 -15.60
C PRO A 235 20.92 19.89 -15.68
N VAL A 236 19.74 20.47 -15.96
CA VAL A 236 18.45 19.76 -16.02
C VAL A 236 18.48 18.45 -16.82
N TYR A 237 19.10 18.43 -18.00
CA TYR A 237 19.17 17.22 -18.82
C TYR A 237 19.99 16.10 -18.17
N GLU A 238 21.05 16.44 -17.44
CA GLU A 238 21.89 15.44 -16.76
C GLU A 238 21.18 14.88 -15.53
N GLN A 239 20.47 15.73 -14.80
CA GLN A 239 19.64 15.29 -13.67
C GLN A 239 18.56 14.31 -14.13
N ILE A 240 17.79 14.69 -15.15
CA ILE A 240 16.69 13.85 -15.66
C ILE A 240 17.23 12.56 -16.25
N ALA A 241 18.33 12.61 -17.01
CA ALA A 241 18.96 11.42 -17.57
C ALA A 241 19.41 10.46 -16.46
N LYS A 242 20.09 10.96 -15.43
CA LYS A 242 20.54 10.19 -14.27
C LYS A 242 19.37 9.55 -13.51
N GLU A 243 18.32 10.30 -13.23
CA GLU A 243 17.14 9.81 -12.50
C GLU A 243 16.32 8.77 -13.28
N ASN A 244 16.46 8.75 -14.61
CA ASN A 244 15.80 7.76 -15.46
C ASN A 244 16.78 6.68 -15.93
N GLY A 245 17.97 6.58 -15.33
CA GLY A 245 18.97 5.56 -15.64
C GLY A 245 19.39 5.57 -17.11
N MET A 246 19.52 6.73 -17.76
CA MET A 246 19.91 6.80 -19.16
C MET A 246 21.02 7.83 -19.40
N LYS A 247 21.69 7.73 -20.55
CA LYS A 247 22.67 8.74 -20.97
C LYS A 247 21.97 10.02 -21.41
N LYS A 248 22.63 11.17 -21.16
CA LYS A 248 22.18 12.50 -21.61
C LYS A 248 21.91 12.54 -23.12
N THR A 249 22.78 11.93 -23.92
CA THR A 249 22.63 11.85 -25.38
C THR A 249 21.39 11.08 -25.81
N THR A 250 21.05 9.99 -25.10
CA THR A 250 19.81 9.24 -25.32
C THR A 250 18.59 10.11 -25.02
N LEU A 251 18.59 10.82 -23.89
CA LEU A 251 17.53 11.77 -23.54
C LEU A 251 17.37 12.84 -24.62
N GLU A 252 18.44 13.49 -25.03
CA GLU A 252 18.41 14.51 -26.08
C GLU A 252 17.86 13.98 -27.41
N GLY A 253 18.23 12.74 -27.79
CA GLY A 253 17.71 12.06 -28.97
C GLY A 253 16.19 11.82 -28.90
N ILE A 254 15.68 11.34 -27.76
CA ILE A 254 14.24 11.17 -27.53
C ILE A 254 13.52 12.51 -27.65
N LEU A 255 14.04 13.55 -26.97
CA LEU A 255 13.40 14.86 -26.92
C LEU A 255 13.42 15.58 -28.26
N LYS A 256 14.46 15.38 -29.08
CA LYS A 256 14.53 15.92 -30.43
C LYS A 256 13.36 15.42 -31.28
N LYS A 257 13.05 14.12 -31.22
CA LYS A 257 11.90 13.54 -31.94
C LYS A 257 10.57 13.97 -31.33
N ALA A 258 10.49 13.99 -29.99
CA ALA A 258 9.29 14.39 -29.24
C ALA A 258 8.79 15.80 -29.57
N ARG A 259 9.71 16.75 -29.79
CA ARG A 259 9.38 18.16 -30.08
C ARG A 259 8.69 18.36 -31.42
N SER A 260 8.91 17.46 -32.38
CA SER A 260 8.29 17.50 -33.70
C SER A 260 7.05 16.60 -33.81
N ASP A 261 6.78 15.77 -32.80
CA ASP A 261 5.67 14.81 -32.83
C ASP A 261 4.42 15.38 -32.16
N LYS A 262 3.36 15.59 -32.95
CA LYS A 262 2.11 16.22 -32.48
C LYS A 262 1.47 15.43 -31.34
N THR A 263 1.40 14.11 -31.46
CA THR A 263 0.81 13.22 -30.44
C THR A 263 1.55 13.34 -29.10
N THR A 264 2.88 13.38 -29.14
CA THR A 264 3.73 13.55 -27.96
C THR A 264 3.52 14.92 -27.32
N LEU A 265 3.38 15.99 -28.11
CA LEU A 265 3.13 17.34 -27.61
C LEU A 265 1.75 17.48 -26.95
N ASP A 266 0.73 16.88 -27.53
CA ASP A 266 -0.63 16.87 -26.95
C ASP A 266 -0.62 16.12 -25.60
N LEU A 267 0.05 14.97 -25.55
CA LEU A 267 0.23 14.21 -24.31
C LEU A 267 1.00 14.97 -23.23
N LYS A 268 2.08 15.65 -23.61
CA LYS A 268 2.87 16.51 -22.71
C LYS A 268 2.00 17.60 -22.06
N ARG A 269 1.08 18.23 -22.81
CA ARG A 269 0.16 19.26 -22.27
C ARG A 269 -0.72 18.69 -21.17
N ILE A 270 -1.23 17.48 -21.36
CA ILE A 270 -2.07 16.79 -20.37
C ILE A 270 -1.28 16.51 -19.10
N TYR A 271 -0.03 16.02 -19.22
CA TYR A 271 0.84 15.79 -18.06
C TYR A 271 1.12 17.07 -17.27
N ARG A 272 1.37 18.20 -17.96
CA ARG A 272 1.55 19.50 -17.32
C ARG A 272 0.31 19.91 -16.51
N GLN A 273 -0.88 19.71 -17.06
CA GLN A 273 -2.14 20.03 -16.36
C GLN A 273 -2.29 19.21 -15.08
N LYS A 274 -2.09 17.89 -15.14
CA LYS A 274 -2.20 17.01 -13.95
C LYS A 274 -1.18 17.34 -12.87
N ARG A 275 0.04 17.73 -13.26
CA ARG A 275 1.06 18.18 -12.31
C ARG A 275 0.61 19.44 -11.56
N LEU A 276 0.09 20.42 -12.29
CA LEU A 276 -0.44 21.66 -11.70
C LEU A 276 -1.64 21.42 -10.77
N GLU A 277 -2.55 20.49 -11.11
CA GLU A 277 -3.68 20.10 -10.26
C GLU A 277 -3.20 19.50 -8.92
N ARG A 278 -2.16 18.66 -8.95
CA ARG A 278 -1.55 18.11 -7.72
C ARG A 278 -0.90 19.17 -6.86
N GLU A 279 -0.19 20.12 -7.45
CA GLU A 279 0.44 21.21 -6.70
C GLU A 279 -0.57 22.12 -6.02
N LYS A 280 -1.68 22.43 -6.71
CA LYS A 280 -2.81 23.13 -6.09
C LYS A 280 -3.34 22.37 -4.87
N THR A 281 -3.50 21.05 -5.02
CA THR A 281 -4.01 20.20 -3.93
C THR A 281 -3.06 20.19 -2.73
N LYS A 282 -1.73 20.17 -2.97
CA LYS A 282 -0.71 20.24 -1.92
C LYS A 282 -0.68 21.57 -1.18
N LEU A 283 -0.99 22.69 -1.84
CA LEU A 283 -1.03 24.02 -1.22
C LEU A 283 -2.33 24.25 -0.42
N SER A 284 -3.39 23.48 -0.71
CA SER A 284 -4.69 23.57 -0.04
C SER A 284 -4.87 22.63 1.16
N THR A 285 -3.85 21.84 1.51
CA THR A 285 -3.79 20.94 2.67
C THR A 285 -2.65 21.32 3.59
#